data_AF-A0A953X723-F1
#
_entry.id   AF-A0A953X723-F1
#
_cell.length_a   1.000
_cell.length_b   1.000
_cell.length_c   1.000
_cell.angle_alpha   90.00
_cell.angle_beta   90.00
_cell.angle_gamma   90.00
#
_symmetry.space_group_name_H-M   'P 1'
#
loop_
_entity.id
_entity.type
_entity.pdbx_description
1 polymer ?
#
loop_
_entity_poly.entity_id
_entity_poly.type
_entity_poly.pdbx_seq_one_letter_code
_entity_poly.pdbx_strand_id
1 'polypeptide(L)' 'QFEVRTHKRLIDVLEPSGNTIRSLMRLNLPAGVDIEIKL' A
#
# COMPACT_ATOMS: atom_id res chain seq x y z
N GLN A 1 17.39 -0.32 -26.16
CA GLN A 1 16.87 0.79 -25.36
C GLN A 1 16.24 0.19 -24.11
N PHE A 2 16.45 0.79 -22.93
CA PHE A 2 15.88 0.29 -21.67
C PHE A 2 14.83 1.27 -21.15
N GLU A 3 13.82 0.75 -20.46
CA GLU A 3 12.76 1.55 -19.82
C GLU A 3 12.49 1.04 -18.41
N VAL A 4 12.03 1.93 -17.53
CA VAL A 4 11.61 1.61 -16.17
C VAL A 4 10.09 1.75 -16.11
N ARG A 5 9.39 0.68 -15.73
CA ARG A 5 7.92 0.66 -15.61
C ARG A 5 7.49 0.63 -14.15
N THR A 6 6.77 1.66 -13.72
CA THR A 6 6.17 1.75 -12.38
C THR A 6 4.71 1.33 -12.44
N HIS A 7 4.31 0.35 -11.62
CA HIS A 7 2.93 -0.10 -11.52
C HIS A 7 2.28 0.50 -10.28
N LYS A 8 1.24 1.31 -10.46
CA LYS A 8 0.47 1.90 -9.37
C LYS A 8 -0.79 1.08 -9.12
N ARG A 9 -1.07 0.75 -7.86
CA ARG A 9 -2.30 0.07 -7.43
C ARG A 9 -3.04 0.98 -6.46
N LEU A 10 -4.34 1.13 -6.65
CA LEU A 10 -5.21 1.85 -5.74
C LEU A 10 -6.06 0.81 -4.99
N ILE A 11 -6.07 0.89 -3.67
CA ILE A 11 -6.91 0.06 -2.80
C ILE A 11 -7.75 1.03 -1.98
N ASP A 12 -9.06 0.87 -2.03
CA ASP A 12 -10.01 1.68 -1.27
C ASP A 12 -10.60 0.84 -0.13
N VAL A 13 -10.66 1.41 1.07
CA VAL A 13 -11.13 0.74 2.28
C VAL A 13 -12.34 1.50 2.81
N LEU A 14 -13.54 0.96 2.55
CA LEU A 14 -14.82 1.61 2.83
C LEU A 14 -15.07 1.86 4.33
N GLU A 15 -14.64 0.93 5.19
CA GLU A 15 -14.85 1.00 6.64
C GLU A 15 -13.54 0.67 7.38
N PRO A 16 -12.63 1.64 7.55
CA PRO A 16 -11.38 1.41 8.24
C PRO A 16 -11.63 1.29 9.76
N SER A 17 -11.65 0.07 10.27
CA SER A 17 -11.59 -0.15 11.72
C SER A 17 -10.19 0.16 12.25
N GLY A 18 -10.06 0.64 13.50
CA GLY A 18 -8.74 0.92 14.11
C GLY A 18 -7.82 -0.32 14.19
N ASN A 19 -8.40 -1.53 14.19
CA ASN A 19 -7.65 -2.77 14.06
C ASN A 19 -7.12 -2.98 12.63
N THR A 20 -7.93 -2.64 11.62
CA THR A 20 -7.55 -2.73 10.20
C THR A 20 -6.36 -1.83 9.90
N ILE A 21 -6.35 -0.58 10.40
CA ILE A 21 -5.22 0.35 10.21
C ILE A 21 -3.93 -0.23 10.82
N ARG A 22 -4.00 -0.77 12.05
CA ARG A 22 -2.86 -1.43 12.70
C ARG A 22 -2.35 -2.65 11.93
N SER A 23 -3.25 -3.43 11.35
CA SER A 23 -2.89 -4.58 10.52
C SER A 23 -2.22 -4.14 9.22
N LEU A 24 -2.71 -3.08 8.58
CA LEU A 24 -2.12 -2.54 7.35
C LEU A 24 -0.69 -2.02 7.59
N MET A 25 -0.44 -1.33 8.70
CA MET A 25 0.90 -0.86 9.08
C MET A 25 1.89 -1.98 9.46
N ARG A 26 1.37 -3.17 9.83
CA ARG A 26 2.18 -4.33 10.21
C ARG A 26 2.37 -5.34 9.08
N LEU A 27 1.83 -5.07 7.89
CA LEU A 27 2.04 -5.94 6.74
C LEU A 27 3.52 -5.92 6.35
N ASN A 28 4.11 -7.11 6.26
CA ASN A 28 5.44 -7.27 5.71
C ASN A 28 5.37 -7.08 4.20
N LEU A 29 5.71 -5.88 3.76
CA LEU A 29 5.76 -5.52 2.35
C LEU A 29 7.13 -5.88 1.79
N PRO A 30 7.22 -6.33 0.52
CA PRO A 30 8.49 -6.51 -0.15
C PRO A 30 9.25 -5.19 -0.21
N ALA A 31 10.58 -5.21 -0.09
CA ALA A 31 11.44 -4.01 -0.04
C ALA A 31 11.39 -3.10 -1.29
N GLY A 32 10.69 -3.51 -2.35
CA GLY A 32 10.51 -2.74 -3.60
C GLY A 32 9.11 -2.15 -3.79
N VAL A 33 8.26 -2.20 -2.76
CA VAL A 33 6.89 -1.65 -2.82
C VAL A 33 6.80 -0.42 -1.91
N ASP A 34 6.43 0.70 -2.50
CA ASP A 34 6.12 1.93 -1.76
C ASP A 34 4.61 2.02 -1.51
N ILE A 35 4.21 2.45 -0.30
CA ILE A 35 2.81 2.62 0.09
C ILE A 35 2.59 4.00 0.68
N GLU A 36 1.59 4.70 0.16
CA GLU A 36 1.09 5.96 0.70
C GLU A 36 -0.32 5.72 1.28
N ILE A 37 -0.52 6.04 2.57
CA ILE A 37 -1.84 5.98 3.22
C ILE A 37 -2.39 7.40 3.32
N LYS A 38 -3.58 7.63 2.74
CA LYS A 38 -4.33 8.89 2.86
C LYS A 38 -5.56 8.65 3.73
N LEU A 39 -5.76 9.50 4.74
CA LEU A 39 -6.90 9.53 5.66
C LEU A 39 -7.94 10.56 5.20
#